data_AF-A0A1H3HUT3-F1
#
_entry.id   AF-A0A1H3HUT3-F1
#
_cell.length_a   1.000
_cell.length_b   1.000
_cell.length_c   1.000
_cell.angle_alpha   90.00
_cell.angle_beta   90.00
_cell.angle_gamma   90.00
#
_symmetry.space_group_name_H-M   'P 1'
#
loop_
_entity.id
_entity.type
_entity.pdbx_description
1 polymer ?
#
loop_
_entity_poly.entity_id
_entity_poly.type
_entity_poly.pdbx_seq_one_letter_code
_entity_poly.pdbx_strand_id
1 'polypeptide(L)' 'MVNTVERDGQTWYECEECGLLLEDETEAKTHEENCSAEEPSYLQ' A
#
# COMPACT_ATOMS: atom_id res chain seq x y z
N MET A 1 -7.22 0.79 4.22
CA MET A 1 -7.21 -0.60 4.72
C MET A 1 -6.34 -1.38 3.74
N VAL A 2 -5.32 -2.12 4.17
CA VAL A 2 -4.40 -2.70 3.17
C VAL A 2 -5.11 -3.71 2.27
N ASN A 3 -4.77 -3.70 0.98
CA ASN A 3 -5.33 -4.62 0.00
C ASN A 3 -4.38 -5.81 -0.21
N THR A 4 -4.92 -7.02 -0.34
CA THR A 4 -4.12 -8.23 -0.53
C THR A 4 -4.03 -8.58 -2.01
N VAL A 5 -2.82 -8.74 -2.53
CA VAL A 5 -2.57 -8.98 -3.95
C VAL A 5 -1.66 -10.19 -4.14
N GLU A 6 -2.02 -11.11 -5.03
CA GLU A 6 -1.13 -12.20 -5.42
C GLU A 6 -0.34 -11.80 -6.67
N ARG A 7 1.00 -11.78 -6.57
CA ARG A 7 1.90 -11.39 -7.65
C ARG A 7 3.15 -12.26 -7.64
N ASP A 8 3.53 -12.76 -8.81
CA ASP A 8 4.69 -13.66 -8.99
C ASP A 8 4.63 -14.92 -8.11
N GLY A 9 3.43 -15.38 -7.75
CA GLY A 9 3.21 -16.54 -6.89
C GLY A 9 3.39 -16.29 -5.39
N GLN A 10 3.50 -15.02 -4.98
CA GLN A 10 3.58 -14.59 -3.59
C GLN A 10 2.45 -13.63 -3.25
N THR A 11 2.04 -13.61 -1.98
CA THR A 11 1.09 -12.62 -1.44
C THR A 11 1.81 -11.33 -1.06
N TRP A 12 1.25 -10.21 -1.48
CA TRP A 12 1.69 -8.85 -1.21
C TRP A 12 0.55 -8.07 -0.58
N TYR A 13 0.89 -7.02 0.15
CA TYR A 13 -0.04 -6.12 0.82
C TYR A 13 0.16 -4.71 0.27
N GLU A 14 -0.80 -4.24 -0.50
CA GLU A 14 -0.81 -2.95 -1.16
C GLU A 14 -1.42 -1.88 -0.25
N CYS A 15 -0.71 -0.75 -0.13
CA CYS A 15 -1.29 0.46 0.46
C CYS A 15 -2.26 1.12 -0.54
N GLU A 16 -3.51 1.31 -0.13
CA GLU A 16 -4.54 1.91 -1.01
C GLU A 16 -4.24 3.37 -1.39
N GLU A 17 -3.49 4.11 -0.57
CA GLU A 17 -3.22 5.54 -0.81
C GLU A 17 -2.09 5.77 -1.81
N CYS A 18 -1.03 4.96 -1.76
CA CYS A 18 0.18 5.18 -2.55
C CYS A 18 0.50 4.06 -3.55
N GLY A 19 -0.18 2.91 -3.46
CA GLY A 19 0.07 1.73 -4.29
C GLY A 19 1.38 1.01 -3.97
N LEU A 20 2.01 1.30 -2.81
CA LEU A 20 3.22 0.58 -2.38
C LEU A 20 2.85 -0.86 -2.01
N LEU A 21 3.60 -1.82 -2.55
CA LEU A 21 3.50 -3.24 -2.20
C LEU A 21 4.50 -3.57 -1.10
N LEU A 22 4.00 -4.14 -0.01
CA LEU A 22 4.80 -4.65 1.10
C LEU A 22 4.60 -6.17 1.23
N GLU A 23 5.61 -6.86 1.73
CA GLU A 23 5.59 -8.33 1.88
C GLU A 23 4.92 -8.80 3.18
N ASP A 24 4.88 -7.93 4.20
CA ASP A 24 4.27 -8.21 5.50
C ASP A 24 3.00 -7.36 5.74
N GLU A 25 1.96 -8.00 6.28
CA GLU A 25 0.67 -7.36 6.54
C GLU A 25 0.75 -6.29 7.64
N THR A 26 1.57 -6.53 8.67
CA THR A 26 1.72 -5.62 9.82
C THR A 26 2.50 -4.38 9.41
N GLU A 27 3.56 -4.55 8.62
CA GLU A 27 4.28 -3.43 8.01
C GLU A 27 3.38 -2.63 7.09
N ALA A 28 2.57 -3.28 6.26
CA ALA A 28 1.63 -2.60 5.38
C ALA A 28 0.60 -1.78 6.16
N LYS A 29 0.04 -2.34 7.24
CA LYS A 29 -0.91 -1.63 8.10
C LYS A 29 -0.26 -0.44 8.80
N THR A 30 0.92 -0.63 9.36
CA THR A 30 1.68 0.45 10.01
C THR A 30 2.03 1.53 9.00
N HIS A 31 2.43 1.14 7.79
CA HIS A 31 2.69 2.06 6.69
C HIS A 31 1.43 2.86 6.36
N GLU A 32 0.28 2.21 6.15
CA GLU A 32 -0.98 2.87 5.85
C GLU A 32 -1.38 3.90 6.91
N GLU A 33 -1.27 3.54 8.20
CA GLU A 33 -1.59 4.47 9.30
C GLU A 33 -0.68 5.72 9.33
N ASN A 34 0.54 5.60 8.77
CA ASN A 34 1.51 6.70 8.69
C ASN A 34 1.65 7.23 7.25
N CYS A 35 0.87 6.73 6.30
CA CYS A 35 1.03 7.04 4.90
C CYS A 35 0.61 8.50 4.71
N SER A 36 1.57 9.33 4.32
CA SER A 36 1.34 10.73 4.00
C SER A 36 1.31 10.93 2.49
N ALA A 37 0.85 9.92 1.76
CA ALA A 37 0.69 10.03 0.32
C ALA A 37 -0.42 11.05 0.06
N GLU A 38 0.00 12.29 -0.14
CA GLU A 38 -0.86 13.31 -0.71
C GLU A 38 -1.35 12.74 -2.05
N GLU A 39 -2.67 12.62 -2.23
CA GLU A 39 -3.27 12.19 -3.49
C GLU A 39 -2.47 12.84 -4.63
N PRO A 40 -1.93 12.08 -5.59
CA PRO A 40 -1.06 12.65 -6.60
C PRO A 40 -1.84 13.79 -7.26
N SER A 41 -1.34 15.01 -7.06
CA SER A 41 -1.87 16.24 -7.65
C SER A 41 -1.62 16.19 -9.16
N TYR A 42 -2.30 15.30 -9.87
CA TYR A 42 -2.36 15.29 -11.32
C TYR A 42 -3.38 16.34 -11.84
N LEU A 43 -3.85 17.22 -10.96
CA LEU A 43 -4.80 18.30 -11.24
C LEU A 43 -4.40 19.68 -10.65
N GLN A 44 -3.11 19.96 -10.40
CA GLN A 44 -2.65 21.36 -10.18
C GLN A 44 -1.72 21.86 -11.28
#